data_AF-A0A558CL18-F1
#
_entry.id   AF-A0A558CL18-F1
#
_cell.length_a   1.000
_cell.length_b   1.000
_cell.length_c   1.000
_cell.angle_alpha   90.00
_cell.angle_beta   90.00
_cell.angle_gamma   90.00
#
_symmetry.space_group_name_H-M   'P 1'
#
loop_
_entity.id
_entity.type
_entity.pdbx_description
1 polymer ?
#
loop_
_entity_poly.entity_id
_entity_poly.type
_entity_poly.pdbx_seq_one_letter_code
_entity_poly.pdbx_strand_id
1 'polypeptide(L)'
;MTRTEQEYRELRRLPRDERRGWVHTTFPGGAPPQWWFAMVESAELGVSPLRAFSADQCRENFDFAVSLLELALDERGMTPCHCAYWMVRLAAMALRYRTPIAGLPESVTPDGAARLALSRIPLSREEVLMVAGRRRNDLRQGKDRFYQSGDDLSSLRIQVSDEVRLLQETGRVLHSLEWIADRVVDDWLFGEVRSWLGLRSELEM
;
A
#
# COMPACT_ATOMS: atom_id res chain seq x y z
N MET A 1 -8.60 -23.59 -9.73
CA MET A 1 -7.36 -23.05 -9.15
C MET A 1 -6.69 -22.24 -10.22
N THR A 2 -6.50 -20.94 -10.01
CA THR A 2 -5.86 -20.08 -11.02
C THR A 2 -4.35 -20.32 -11.02
N ARG A 3 -3.67 -19.97 -12.11
CA ARG A 3 -2.20 -20.03 -12.19
C ARG A 3 -1.54 -19.22 -11.06
N THR A 4 -2.07 -18.03 -10.80
CA THR A 4 -1.62 -17.13 -9.73
C THR A 4 -1.79 -17.73 -8.34
N GLU A 5 -2.85 -18.48 -8.06
CA GLU A 5 -3.00 -19.20 -6.78
C GLU A 5 -1.95 -20.29 -6.59
N GLN A 6 -1.55 -20.97 -7.68
CA GLN A 6 -0.47 -21.96 -7.64
C GLN A 6 0.87 -21.28 -7.36
N GLU A 7 1.20 -20.24 -8.12
CA GLU A 7 2.43 -19.44 -7.96
C GLU A 7 2.55 -18.87 -6.54
N TYR A 8 1.45 -18.37 -5.96
CA TYR A 8 1.42 -17.91 -4.56
C TYR A 8 1.81 -19.03 -3.58
N ARG A 9 1.25 -20.24 -3.75
CA ARG A 9 1.56 -21.38 -2.86
C ARG A 9 2.99 -21.86 -3.02
N GLU A 10 3.51 -21.85 -4.24
CA GLU A 10 4.91 -22.21 -4.51
C GLU A 10 5.84 -21.21 -3.83
N LEU A 11 5.67 -19.90 -4.09
CA LEU A 11 6.47 -18.85 -3.49
C LEU A 11 6.43 -18.88 -1.95
N ARG A 12 5.25 -19.17 -1.39
CA ARG A 12 5.04 -19.25 0.06
C ARG A 12 5.79 -20.40 0.74
N ARG A 13 5.98 -21.52 0.04
CA ARG A 13 6.71 -22.69 0.57
C ARG A 13 8.22 -22.47 0.63
N LEU A 14 8.72 -21.47 -0.10
CA LEU A 14 10.14 -21.19 -0.17
C LEU A 14 10.63 -20.40 1.05
N PRO A 15 11.86 -20.69 1.52
CA PRO A 15 12.62 -19.81 2.41
C PRO A 15 12.69 -18.38 1.88
N ARG A 16 12.75 -17.40 2.79
CA ARG A 16 12.70 -15.97 2.45
C ARG A 16 13.80 -15.55 1.44
N ASP A 17 14.99 -16.07 1.63
CA ASP A 17 16.19 -15.82 0.82
C ASP A 17 16.10 -16.43 -0.59
N GLU A 18 15.31 -17.49 -0.79
CA GLU A 18 15.14 -18.14 -2.09
C GLU A 18 14.05 -17.48 -2.97
N ARG A 19 13.12 -16.72 -2.36
CA ARG A 19 11.97 -16.13 -3.07
C ARG A 19 12.36 -15.23 -4.23
N ARG A 20 13.41 -14.41 -4.07
CA ARG A 20 13.90 -13.53 -5.14
C ARG A 20 14.38 -14.33 -6.35
N GLY A 21 15.19 -15.36 -6.11
CA GLY A 21 15.69 -16.24 -7.18
C GLY A 21 14.56 -16.95 -7.91
N TRP A 22 13.52 -17.39 -7.19
CA TRP A 22 12.33 -17.96 -7.79
C TRP A 22 11.59 -16.94 -8.68
N VAL A 23 11.38 -15.70 -8.22
CA VAL A 23 10.71 -14.66 -9.02
C VAL A 23 11.47 -14.38 -10.32
N HIS A 24 12.80 -14.27 -10.27
CA HIS A 24 13.60 -14.06 -11.48
C HIS A 24 13.56 -15.25 -12.45
N THR A 25 13.49 -16.47 -11.93
CA THR A 25 13.39 -17.68 -12.75
C THR A 25 12.02 -17.76 -13.45
N THR A 26 10.95 -17.46 -12.71
CA THR A 26 9.57 -17.48 -13.22
C THR A 26 9.29 -16.30 -14.16
N PHE A 27 9.89 -15.14 -13.90
CA PHE A 27 9.72 -13.91 -14.67
C PHE A 27 11.09 -13.30 -15.06
N PRO A 28 11.78 -13.86 -16.08
CA PRO A 28 13.10 -13.36 -16.49
C PRO A 28 13.11 -11.89 -16.95
N GLY A 29 11.97 -11.39 -17.43
CA GLY A 29 11.78 -9.99 -17.82
C GLY A 29 11.24 -9.07 -16.71
N GLY A 30 11.17 -9.56 -15.48
CA GLY A 30 10.49 -8.90 -14.37
C GLY A 30 9.02 -9.29 -14.27
N ALA A 31 8.54 -9.48 -13.04
CA ALA A 31 7.14 -9.81 -12.80
C ALA A 31 6.25 -8.59 -13.05
N PRO A 32 5.13 -8.73 -13.79
CA PRO A 32 4.28 -7.59 -14.12
C PRO A 32 3.57 -7.06 -12.86
N PRO A 33 3.25 -5.75 -12.77
CA PRO A 33 2.61 -5.17 -11.58
C PRO A 33 1.32 -5.88 -11.16
N GLN A 34 0.51 -6.34 -12.12
CA GLN A 34 -0.75 -7.06 -11.84
C GLN A 34 -0.51 -8.37 -11.08
N TRP A 35 0.63 -9.03 -11.34
CA TRP A 35 1.01 -10.23 -10.62
C TRP A 35 1.34 -9.92 -9.16
N TRP A 36 2.09 -8.85 -8.90
CA TRP A 36 2.39 -8.40 -7.53
C TRP A 36 1.12 -8.06 -6.75
N PHE A 37 0.19 -7.33 -7.36
CA PHE A 37 -1.10 -7.03 -6.73
C PHE A 37 -1.85 -8.31 -6.36
N ALA A 38 -1.93 -9.28 -7.28
CA ALA A 38 -2.62 -10.54 -7.01
C ALA A 38 -1.94 -11.40 -5.93
N MET A 39 -0.59 -11.37 -5.85
CA MET A 39 0.16 -12.01 -4.77
C MET A 39 -0.15 -11.37 -3.41
N VAL A 40 -0.17 -10.04 -3.35
CA VAL A 40 -0.45 -9.28 -2.11
C VAL A 40 -1.89 -9.48 -1.66
N GLU A 41 -2.86 -9.45 -2.57
CA GLU A 41 -4.26 -9.78 -2.27
C GLU A 41 -4.39 -11.21 -1.73
N SER A 42 -3.67 -12.16 -2.30
CA SER A 42 -3.62 -13.54 -1.79
C SER A 42 -3.00 -13.61 -0.40
N ALA A 43 -1.98 -12.80 -0.11
CA ALA A 43 -1.37 -12.71 1.22
C ALA A 43 -2.32 -12.06 2.24
N GLU A 44 -3.06 -11.02 1.84
CA GLU A 44 -4.10 -10.40 2.65
C GLU A 44 -5.19 -11.42 3.03
N LEU A 45 -5.68 -12.20 2.05
CA LEU A 45 -6.61 -13.29 2.30
C LEU A 45 -6.01 -14.37 3.22
N GLY A 46 -4.69 -14.55 3.16
CA GLY A 46 -3.94 -15.44 4.02
C GLY A 46 -3.87 -14.99 5.48
N VAL A 47 -3.82 -13.69 5.75
CA VAL A 47 -3.94 -13.12 7.11
C VAL A 47 -5.39 -12.81 7.50
N SER A 48 -6.35 -13.22 6.65
CA SER A 48 -7.74 -12.85 6.85
C SER A 48 -8.30 -13.46 8.14
N PRO A 49 -8.99 -12.63 8.94
CA PRO A 49 -9.61 -13.02 10.21
C PRO A 49 -10.75 -14.02 10.12
N LEU A 50 -11.34 -14.16 8.93
CA LEU A 50 -12.45 -15.09 8.72
C LEU A 50 -11.97 -16.55 8.74
N ARG A 51 -10.66 -16.76 8.83
CA ARG A 51 -10.02 -18.06 8.93
C ARG A 51 -9.59 -18.30 10.38
N ALA A 52 -9.99 -19.44 10.94
CA ALA A 52 -9.62 -19.86 12.29
C ALA A 52 -8.17 -20.37 12.30
N PHE A 53 -7.20 -19.45 12.34
CA PHE A 53 -5.78 -19.76 12.46
C PHE A 53 -5.31 -19.79 13.91
N SER A 54 -4.31 -20.62 14.20
CA SER A 54 -3.56 -20.52 15.45
C SER A 54 -2.71 -19.24 15.49
N ALA A 55 -2.24 -18.84 16.67
CA ALA A 55 -1.35 -17.68 16.80
C ALA A 55 -0.05 -17.83 15.98
N ASP A 56 0.52 -19.04 15.93
CA ASP A 56 1.71 -19.34 15.13
C ASP A 56 1.43 -19.20 13.63
N GLN A 57 0.30 -19.73 13.15
CA GLN A 57 -0.11 -19.59 11.76
C GLN A 57 -0.36 -18.14 11.38
N CYS A 58 -0.98 -17.35 12.26
CA CYS A 58 -1.15 -15.91 12.06
C CYS A 58 0.21 -15.21 11.89
N ARG A 59 1.16 -15.47 12.79
CA ARG A 59 2.51 -14.91 12.70
C ARG A 59 3.20 -15.30 11.39
N GLU A 60 3.20 -16.57 11.02
CA GLU A 60 3.76 -17.03 9.74
C GLU A 60 3.09 -16.36 8.52
N ASN A 61 1.76 -16.17 8.57
CA ASN A 61 1.02 -15.47 7.52
C ASN A 61 1.46 -14.01 7.40
N PHE A 62 1.61 -13.30 8.53
CA PHE A 62 2.05 -11.91 8.55
C PHE A 62 3.51 -11.79 8.11
N ASP A 63 4.41 -12.64 8.60
CA ASP A 63 5.82 -12.68 8.18
C ASP A 63 5.96 -12.89 6.67
N PHE A 64 5.15 -13.80 6.11
CA PHE A 64 5.11 -14.01 4.67
C PHE A 64 4.60 -12.77 3.92
N ALA A 65 3.49 -12.18 4.37
CA ALA A 65 2.92 -10.98 3.73
C ALA A 65 3.90 -9.80 3.77
N VAL A 66 4.59 -9.60 4.89
CA VAL A 66 5.62 -8.57 5.05
C VAL A 66 6.77 -8.80 4.09
N SER A 67 7.33 -10.01 4.10
CA SER A 67 8.43 -10.37 3.20
C SER A 67 8.06 -10.24 1.73
N LEU A 68 6.80 -10.53 1.36
CA LEU A 68 6.33 -10.39 -0.01
C LEU A 68 6.29 -8.93 -0.46
N LEU A 69 5.80 -8.03 0.40
CA LEU A 69 5.74 -6.59 0.11
C LEU A 69 7.13 -5.95 0.06
N GLU A 70 8.05 -6.38 0.91
CA GLU A 70 9.47 -5.98 0.85
C GLU A 70 10.10 -6.45 -0.47
N LEU A 71 9.86 -7.71 -0.86
CA LEU A 71 10.32 -8.22 -2.15
C LEU A 71 9.72 -7.44 -3.33
N ALA A 72 8.42 -7.14 -3.29
CA ALA A 72 7.76 -6.35 -4.32
C ALA A 72 8.33 -4.93 -4.44
N LEU A 73 8.74 -4.33 -3.32
CA LEU A 73 9.41 -3.03 -3.30
C LEU A 73 10.80 -3.12 -3.92
N ASP A 74 11.61 -4.10 -3.51
CA ASP A 74 12.98 -4.29 -4.01
C ASP A 74 13.03 -4.59 -5.50
N GLU A 75 12.09 -5.41 -5.99
CA GLU A 75 11.94 -5.77 -7.40
C GLU A 75 11.25 -4.68 -8.24
N ARG A 76 10.92 -3.53 -7.62
CA ARG A 76 10.17 -2.42 -8.25
C ARG A 76 8.84 -2.89 -8.86
N GLY A 77 8.28 -3.96 -8.31
CA GLY A 77 7.00 -4.52 -8.69
C GLY A 77 5.82 -3.65 -8.28
N MET A 78 6.00 -2.88 -7.20
CA MET A 78 5.03 -1.94 -6.66
C MET A 78 5.71 -0.64 -6.24
N THR A 79 4.99 0.48 -6.29
CA THR A 79 5.52 1.76 -5.83
C THR A 79 5.65 1.77 -4.30
N PRO A 80 6.57 2.58 -3.72
CA PRO A 80 6.72 2.66 -2.27
C PRO A 80 5.42 3.00 -1.53
N CYS A 81 4.59 3.87 -2.12
CA CYS A 81 3.27 4.23 -1.57
C CYS A 81 2.30 3.06 -1.54
N HIS A 82 2.30 2.21 -2.58
CA HIS A 82 1.46 1.00 -2.59
C HIS A 82 1.92 0.02 -1.50
N CYS A 83 3.22 -0.22 -1.35
CA CYS A 83 3.71 -1.10 -0.29
C CYS A 83 3.38 -0.55 1.11
N ALA A 84 3.54 0.76 1.32
CA ALA A 84 3.15 1.44 2.56
C ALA A 84 1.65 1.29 2.86
N TYR A 85 0.79 1.55 1.88
CA TYR A 85 -0.65 1.35 2.00
C TYR A 85 -1.01 -0.06 2.45
N TRP A 86 -0.39 -1.07 1.82
CA TRP A 86 -0.62 -2.47 2.17
C TRP A 86 -0.10 -2.84 3.55
N MET A 87 1.04 -2.29 3.98
CA MET A 87 1.55 -2.48 5.34
C MET A 87 0.62 -1.92 6.40
N VAL A 88 0.09 -0.71 6.19
CA VAL A 88 -0.91 -0.11 7.08
C VAL A 88 -2.19 -0.96 7.12
N ARG A 89 -2.61 -1.50 5.98
CA ARG A 89 -3.74 -2.43 5.91
C ARG A 89 -3.50 -3.70 6.75
N LEU A 90 -2.32 -4.31 6.65
CA LEU A 90 -1.94 -5.46 7.45
C LEU A 90 -1.94 -5.13 8.95
N ALA A 91 -1.39 -3.97 9.34
CA ALA A 91 -1.41 -3.51 10.74
C ALA A 91 -2.84 -3.31 11.26
N ALA A 92 -3.72 -2.70 10.46
CA ALA A 92 -5.13 -2.52 10.79
C ALA A 92 -5.85 -3.88 10.98
N MET A 93 -5.52 -4.88 10.14
CA MET A 93 -6.03 -6.24 10.32
C MET A 93 -5.53 -6.84 11.63
N ALA A 94 -4.23 -6.77 11.93
CA ALA A 94 -3.68 -7.29 13.19
C ALA A 94 -4.38 -6.69 14.42
N LEU A 95 -4.65 -5.38 14.40
CA LEU A 95 -5.37 -4.67 15.46
C LEU A 95 -6.82 -5.13 15.62
N ARG A 96 -7.56 -5.25 14.52
CA ARG A 96 -9.00 -5.57 14.55
C ARG A 96 -9.28 -6.93 15.18
N TYR A 97 -8.34 -7.87 15.08
CA TYR A 97 -8.52 -9.25 15.50
C TYR A 97 -7.79 -9.63 16.78
N ARG A 98 -7.24 -8.63 17.48
CA ARG A 98 -6.54 -8.80 18.76
C ARG A 98 -5.46 -9.88 18.67
N THR A 99 -4.85 -10.05 17.50
CA THR A 99 -3.66 -10.87 17.35
C THR A 99 -2.63 -10.35 18.35
N PRO A 100 -1.99 -11.21 19.15
CA PRO A 100 -0.92 -10.76 20.02
C PRO A 100 0.12 -10.02 19.17
N ILE A 101 0.20 -8.69 19.35
CA ILE A 101 1.15 -7.85 18.62
C ILE A 101 2.59 -8.30 18.94
N ALA A 102 2.78 -8.83 20.15
CA ALA A 102 4.00 -9.48 20.57
C ALA A 102 4.36 -10.65 19.64
N GLY A 103 5.42 -10.47 18.87
CA GLY A 103 5.94 -11.46 17.93
C GLY A 103 5.53 -11.26 16.48
N LEU A 104 4.72 -10.24 16.17
CA LEU A 104 4.56 -9.79 14.78
C LEU A 104 5.76 -8.94 14.34
N PRO A 105 6.05 -8.85 13.03
CA PRO A 105 7.06 -7.93 12.51
C PRO A 105 6.78 -6.49 12.93
N GLU A 106 7.83 -5.73 13.25
CA GLU A 106 7.68 -4.32 13.65
C GLU A 106 6.90 -3.51 12.60
N SER A 107 7.11 -3.80 11.31
CA SER A 107 6.47 -3.14 10.17
C SER A 107 4.94 -3.29 10.13
N VAL A 108 4.35 -4.24 10.86
CA VAL A 108 2.89 -4.41 10.98
C VAL A 108 2.35 -4.03 12.36
N THR A 109 3.17 -3.42 13.21
CA THR A 109 2.70 -2.68 14.39
C THR A 109 2.14 -1.32 13.95
N PRO A 110 1.24 -0.67 14.73
CA PRO A 110 0.74 0.65 14.39
C PRO A 110 1.87 1.68 14.19
N ASP A 111 2.84 1.71 15.10
CA ASP A 111 3.97 2.64 15.01
C ASP A 111 4.88 2.33 13.83
N GLY A 112 5.24 1.06 13.62
CA GLY A 112 6.09 0.67 12.50
C GLY A 112 5.43 0.93 11.14
N ALA A 113 4.14 0.60 11.00
CA ALA A 113 3.38 0.86 9.79
C ALA A 113 3.21 2.37 9.52
N ALA A 114 2.93 3.16 10.56
CA ALA A 114 2.82 4.62 10.44
C ALA A 114 4.16 5.25 10.05
N ARG A 115 5.26 4.87 10.70
CA ARG A 115 6.62 5.35 10.37
C ARG A 115 6.99 5.00 8.93
N LEU A 116 6.73 3.76 8.51
CA LEU A 116 6.95 3.32 7.14
C LEU A 116 6.11 4.17 6.18
N ALA A 117 4.81 4.29 6.42
CA ALA A 117 3.91 5.03 5.54
C ALA A 117 4.34 6.49 5.34
N LEU A 118 4.64 7.20 6.43
CA LEU A 118 5.11 8.58 6.37
C LEU A 118 6.44 8.70 5.60
N SER A 119 7.38 7.76 5.79
CA SER A 119 8.64 7.74 5.05
C SER A 119 8.48 7.49 3.54
N ARG A 120 7.32 7.00 3.10
CA ARG A 120 7.02 6.69 1.69
C ARG A 120 6.05 7.69 1.05
N ILE A 121 5.65 8.76 1.75
CA ILE A 121 4.90 9.84 1.12
C ILE A 121 5.85 10.58 0.15
N PRO A 122 5.52 10.67 -1.15
CA PRO A 122 6.46 11.17 -2.15
C PRO A 122 6.49 12.70 -2.23
N LEU A 123 5.49 13.38 -1.67
CA LEU A 123 5.36 14.83 -1.65
C LEU A 123 5.50 15.32 -0.21
N SER A 124 6.18 16.44 -0.01
CA SER A 124 6.10 17.20 1.24
C SER A 124 4.70 17.81 1.42
N ARG A 125 4.40 18.28 2.64
CA ARG A 125 3.12 18.93 2.93
C ARG A 125 2.88 20.17 2.07
N GLU A 126 3.92 20.98 1.87
CA GLU A 126 3.86 22.18 1.04
C GLU A 126 3.58 21.83 -0.42
N GLU A 127 4.24 20.79 -0.94
CA GLU A 127 4.00 20.28 -2.30
C GLU A 127 2.58 19.73 -2.45
N VAL A 128 2.05 19.01 -1.45
CA VAL A 128 0.66 18.54 -1.46
C VAL A 128 -0.30 19.73 -1.61
N LEU A 129 -0.14 20.78 -0.79
CA LEU A 129 -1.00 21.97 -0.86
C LEU A 129 -0.89 22.68 -2.21
N MET A 130 0.34 22.83 -2.72
CA MET A 130 0.60 23.48 -4.00
C MET A 130 -0.02 22.70 -5.17
N VAL A 131 0.24 21.39 -5.26
CA VAL A 131 -0.25 20.53 -6.35
C VAL A 131 -1.76 20.40 -6.27
N ALA A 132 -2.34 20.21 -5.08
CA ALA A 132 -3.79 20.21 -4.90
C ALA A 132 -4.42 21.55 -5.32
N GLY A 133 -3.82 22.68 -4.94
CA GLY A 133 -4.27 24.01 -5.34
C GLY A 133 -4.24 24.23 -6.85
N ARG A 134 -3.14 23.83 -7.52
CA ARG A 134 -3.04 23.88 -8.99
C ARG A 134 -4.12 23.04 -9.66
N ARG A 135 -4.29 21.78 -9.23
CA ARG A 135 -5.29 20.88 -9.78
C ARG A 135 -6.71 21.42 -9.61
N ARG A 136 -7.05 22.00 -8.45
CA ARG A 136 -8.35 22.70 -8.24
C ARG A 136 -8.56 23.82 -9.25
N ASN A 137 -7.52 24.62 -9.48
CA ASN A 137 -7.60 25.72 -10.43
C ASN A 137 -7.75 25.21 -11.87
N ASP A 138 -7.04 24.15 -12.26
CA ASP A 138 -7.14 23.56 -13.59
C ASP A 138 -8.52 22.94 -13.84
N LEU A 139 -9.10 22.25 -12.85
CA LEU A 139 -10.49 21.76 -12.90
C LEU A 139 -11.50 22.91 -13.06
N ARG A 140 -11.34 24.01 -12.32
CA ARG A 140 -12.20 25.20 -12.45
C ARG A 140 -12.09 25.88 -13.81
N GLN A 141 -10.90 25.83 -14.41
CA GLN A 141 -10.63 26.40 -15.74
C GLN A 141 -10.99 25.43 -16.89
N GLY A 142 -11.47 24.23 -16.59
CA GLY A 142 -11.78 23.20 -17.59
C GLY A 142 -10.54 22.64 -18.31
N LYS A 143 -9.34 22.89 -17.77
CA LYS A 143 -8.06 22.36 -18.26
C LYS A 143 -7.85 20.91 -17.85
N ASP A 144 -8.41 20.55 -16.71
CA ASP A 144 -8.56 19.17 -16.24
C ASP A 144 -10.08 18.87 -16.15
N ARG A 145 -10.48 17.61 -16.35
CA ARG A 145 -11.88 17.19 -16.17
C ARG A 145 -11.95 15.75 -15.69
N PHE A 146 -12.90 15.49 -14.79
CA PHE A 146 -13.28 14.13 -14.48
C PHE A 146 -13.90 13.47 -15.72
N TYR A 147 -13.61 12.18 -15.89
CA TYR A 147 -14.27 11.38 -16.93
C TYR A 147 -15.77 11.39 -16.73
N GLN A 148 -16.50 11.50 -17.84
CA GLN A 148 -17.94 11.32 -17.87
C GLN A 148 -18.27 10.03 -18.62
N SER A 149 -19.33 9.34 -18.19
CA SER A 149 -19.82 8.16 -18.92
C SER A 149 -20.14 8.53 -20.36
N GLY A 150 -19.53 7.81 -21.31
CA GLY A 150 -19.66 8.09 -22.74
C GLY A 150 -18.45 8.79 -23.37
N ASP A 151 -17.46 9.20 -22.58
CA ASP A 151 -16.18 9.67 -23.12
C ASP A 151 -15.47 8.56 -23.92
N ASP A 152 -14.95 8.92 -25.11
CA ASP A 152 -14.14 8.03 -25.93
C ASP A 152 -12.73 7.87 -25.33
N LEU A 153 -12.51 6.76 -24.62
CA LEU A 153 -11.24 6.42 -23.98
C LEU A 153 -10.07 6.26 -24.96
N SER A 154 -10.33 6.05 -26.26
CA SER A 154 -9.28 5.87 -27.26
C SER A 154 -8.69 7.19 -27.77
N SER A 155 -9.46 8.28 -27.70
CA SER A 155 -9.03 9.65 -28.02
C SER A 155 -8.17 10.29 -26.92
N LEU A 156 -8.14 9.65 -25.75
CA LEU A 156 -7.57 10.16 -24.53
C LEU A 156 -6.12 9.67 -24.39
N ARG A 157 -5.18 10.40 -24.98
CA ARG A 157 -3.79 10.41 -24.49
C ARG A 157 -3.75 11.15 -23.16
N ILE A 158 -4.31 10.55 -22.12
CA ILE A 158 -4.27 11.12 -20.78
C ILE A 158 -2.88 10.83 -20.23
N GLN A 159 -1.99 11.78 -20.46
CA GLN A 159 -0.85 11.96 -19.58
C GLN A 159 -1.41 12.61 -18.31
N VAL A 160 -1.79 11.77 -17.33
CA VAL A 160 -1.92 12.26 -15.95
C VAL A 160 -0.55 12.85 -15.61
N SER A 161 -0.51 14.14 -15.29
CA SER A 161 0.72 14.79 -14.83
C SER A 161 1.32 13.95 -13.70
N ASP A 162 2.63 13.75 -13.70
CA ASP A 162 3.32 13.01 -12.63
C ASP A 162 2.98 13.60 -11.25
N GLU A 163 2.79 14.92 -11.15
CA GLU A 163 2.38 15.58 -9.92
C GLU A 163 1.00 15.09 -9.42
N VAL A 164 0.03 14.93 -10.33
CA VAL A 164 -1.31 14.44 -10.00
C VAL A 164 -1.25 12.98 -9.60
N ARG A 165 -0.41 12.17 -10.25
CA ARG A 165 -0.17 10.77 -9.86
C ARG A 165 0.41 10.69 -8.45
N LEU A 166 1.43 11.50 -8.13
CA LEU A 166 2.04 11.54 -6.79
C LEU A 166 1.05 12.05 -5.73
N LEU A 167 0.18 13.00 -6.08
CA LEU A 167 -0.90 13.47 -5.21
C LEU A 167 -1.89 12.34 -4.88
N GLN A 168 -2.28 11.55 -5.88
CA GLN A 168 -3.16 10.39 -5.70
C GLN A 168 -2.51 9.30 -4.84
N GLU A 169 -1.21 9.01 -5.06
CA GLU A 169 -0.45 8.07 -4.24
C GLU A 169 -0.38 8.53 -2.78
N THR A 170 -0.15 9.83 -2.56
CA THR A 170 -0.16 10.45 -1.22
C THR A 170 -1.53 10.28 -0.55
N GLY A 171 -2.62 10.64 -1.26
CA GLY A 171 -3.97 10.50 -0.74
C GLY A 171 -4.33 9.07 -0.35
N ARG A 172 -3.89 8.08 -1.11
CA ARG A 172 -4.10 6.66 -0.78
C ARG A 172 -3.41 6.26 0.54
N VAL A 173 -2.16 6.68 0.74
CA VAL A 173 -1.42 6.38 1.98
C VAL A 173 -2.09 7.07 3.17
N LEU A 174 -2.45 8.35 3.04
CA LEU A 174 -3.13 9.10 4.10
C LEU A 174 -4.47 8.47 4.48
N HIS A 175 -5.26 8.05 3.49
CA HIS A 175 -6.52 7.35 3.76
C HIS A 175 -6.30 6.07 4.58
N SER A 176 -5.25 5.29 4.28
CA SER A 176 -4.97 4.08 5.06
C SER A 176 -4.52 4.36 6.49
N LEU A 177 -3.79 5.46 6.74
CA LEU A 177 -3.30 5.81 8.07
C LEU A 177 -4.42 6.02 9.08
N GLU A 178 -5.62 6.44 8.64
CA GLU A 178 -6.81 6.57 9.48
C GLU A 178 -7.16 5.28 10.22
N TRP A 179 -6.88 4.12 9.62
CA TRP A 179 -7.23 2.83 10.20
C TRP A 179 -6.41 2.50 11.44
N ILE A 180 -5.27 3.15 11.62
CA ILE A 180 -4.33 2.88 12.72
C ILE A 180 -3.99 4.10 13.57
N ALA A 181 -4.40 5.32 13.16
CA ALA A 181 -3.98 6.57 13.79
C ALA A 181 -4.26 6.63 15.30
N ASP A 182 -5.42 6.13 15.74
CA ASP A 182 -5.79 6.10 17.16
C ASP A 182 -5.03 5.05 17.99
N ARG A 183 -4.20 4.23 17.33
CA ARG A 183 -3.44 3.12 17.94
C ARG A 183 -1.93 3.33 17.89
N VAL A 184 -1.47 4.46 17.34
CA VAL A 184 -0.08 4.89 17.40
C VAL A 184 0.25 5.30 18.84
N VAL A 185 1.32 4.75 19.40
CA VAL A 185 1.71 4.93 20.81
C VAL A 185 2.82 5.98 20.96
N ASP A 186 3.72 6.08 19.98
CA ASP A 186 4.74 7.12 19.93
C ASP A 186 4.09 8.52 19.75
N ASP A 187 4.22 9.39 20.75
CA ASP A 187 3.59 10.72 20.80
C ASP A 187 4.00 11.62 19.62
N TRP A 188 5.29 11.59 19.24
CA TRP A 188 5.79 12.39 18.13
C TRP A 188 5.20 11.87 16.81
N LEU A 189 5.22 10.55 16.63
CA LEU A 189 4.67 9.91 15.45
C LEU A 189 3.15 10.12 15.33
N PHE A 190 2.43 10.06 16.45
CA PHE A 190 1.00 10.35 16.51
C PHE A 190 0.71 11.79 16.07
N GLY A 191 1.48 12.76 16.58
CA GLY A 191 1.38 14.16 16.16
C GLY A 191 1.64 14.34 14.66
N GLU A 192 2.65 13.66 14.12
CA GLU A 192 3.01 13.71 12.70
C GLU A 192 1.90 13.10 11.82
N VAL A 193 1.37 11.93 12.18
CA VAL A 193 0.22 11.29 11.51
C VAL A 193 -1.00 12.21 11.51
N ARG A 194 -1.35 12.79 12.66
CA ARG A 194 -2.51 13.71 12.75
C ARG A 194 -2.34 14.96 11.89
N SER A 195 -1.14 15.52 11.88
CA SER A 195 -0.80 16.67 11.04
C SER A 195 -0.99 16.34 9.55
N TRP A 196 -0.52 15.17 9.11
CA TRP A 196 -0.72 14.70 7.75
C TRP A 196 -2.20 14.42 7.41
N LEU A 197 -2.96 13.80 8.32
CA LEU A 197 -4.39 13.56 8.13
C LEU A 197 -5.19 14.86 8.04
N GLY A 198 -4.73 15.95 8.65
CA GLY A 198 -5.32 17.28 8.49
C GLY A 198 -5.34 17.80 7.04
N LEU A 199 -4.43 17.32 6.18
CA LEU A 199 -4.35 17.69 4.76
C LEU A 199 -5.35 16.94 3.89
N ARG A 200 -6.10 15.97 4.42
CA ARG A 200 -6.98 15.11 3.61
C ARG A 200 -8.09 15.89 2.90
N SER A 201 -8.62 16.92 3.54
CA SER A 201 -9.66 17.79 2.93
C SER A 201 -9.17 18.48 1.65
N GLU A 202 -7.87 18.66 1.48
CA GLU A 202 -7.26 19.22 0.27
C GLU A 202 -7.10 18.18 -0.84
N LEU A 203 -7.21 16.89 -0.50
CA LEU A 203 -7.07 15.74 -1.41
C LEU A 203 -8.41 15.14 -1.84
N GLU A 204 -9.48 15.36 -1.07
CA GLU A 204 -10.86 15.01 -1.43
C GLU A 204 -11.37 15.96 -2.52
N MET A 205 -11.02 15.64 -3.78
CA MET A 205 -11.51 16.32 -4.99
C MET A 205 -12.12 15.33 -5.96
#